data_AF-A0A1I6AIN8-F1
#
_entry.id   AF-A0A1I6AIN8-F1
#
_cell.length_a   1.000
_cell.length_b   1.000
_cell.length_c   1.000
_cell.angle_alpha   90.00
_cell.angle_beta   90.00
_cell.angle_gamma   90.00
#
_symmetry.space_group_name_H-M   'P 1'
#
loop_
_entity.id
_entity.type
_entity.pdbx_description
1 polymer ?
#
loop_
_entity_poly.entity_id
_entity_poly.type
_entity_poly.pdbx_seq_one_letter_code
_entity_poly.pdbx_strand_id
1 'polypeptide(L)'
;MNTSSYLQASLDKLPDAARDDVIEICINPDGSVWGEFQGDHSMRRLDVTLTQTEIRDLGNQIAGGANSRIGKEKPIVSVSIAYRSRPIRAQVIQPPAVQSGTSISLRFFSTLPLDSIELQYLYGSERSLEGVRQERNQELRKVVKSGDIYAAIKFCVENKLNMIVSGGTSTGKTVAARKILSYVGDDERIVTIEEAAELLPTQPNVVTLISNRDVEIQSADTLLTSTLRMRPDRIVLGEVRGREAMTFLEAINTGHGGSMTTLHAETPQLAVQRLAIAALKTDVPMSYADMIQYIESSIDVIIQAGRHNGERGITEFYLPGNEHEEASNEAV
;
A
#
# COMPACT_ATOMS: atom_id res chain seq x y z
N MET A 1 -11.26 8.36 37.22
CA MET A 1 -12.29 7.91 36.26
C MET A 1 -11.60 7.18 35.13
N ASN A 2 -12.03 5.97 34.78
CA ASN A 2 -11.24 4.99 34.03
C ASN A 2 -11.29 5.26 32.51
N THR A 3 -10.14 5.49 31.86
CA THR A 3 -9.99 5.70 30.41
C THR A 3 -10.64 4.59 29.57
N SER A 4 -10.68 3.37 30.11
CA SER A 4 -11.35 2.21 29.53
C SER A 4 -12.86 2.40 29.28
N SER A 5 -13.56 3.17 30.14
CA SER A 5 -15.01 3.40 29.99
C SER A 5 -15.35 4.32 28.83
N TYR A 6 -14.50 5.31 28.53
CA TYR A 6 -14.72 6.25 27.42
C TYR A 6 -14.40 5.62 26.07
N LEU A 7 -13.32 4.84 26.01
CA LEU A 7 -12.96 4.09 24.79
C LEU A 7 -14.05 3.09 24.39
N GLN A 8 -14.62 2.36 25.37
CA GLN A 8 -15.76 1.48 25.09
C GLN A 8 -16.96 2.26 24.55
N ALA A 9 -17.35 3.35 25.21
CA ALA A 9 -18.49 4.15 24.77
C ALA A 9 -18.31 4.74 23.36
N SER A 10 -17.08 5.13 22.98
CA SER A 10 -16.80 5.60 21.62
C SER A 10 -16.86 4.49 20.58
N LEU A 11 -16.37 3.29 20.90
CA LEU A 11 -16.45 2.13 20.01
C LEU A 11 -17.87 1.55 19.91
N ASP A 12 -18.69 1.68 20.96
CA ASP A 12 -20.10 1.29 20.95
C ASP A 12 -20.94 2.13 19.96
N LYS A 13 -20.45 3.31 19.55
CA LYS A 13 -21.05 4.10 18.45
C LYS A 13 -20.84 3.47 17.07
N LEU A 14 -19.99 2.46 16.96
CA LEU A 14 -19.73 1.68 15.75
C LEU A 14 -20.38 0.31 15.93
N PRO A 15 -21.65 0.09 15.53
CA PRO A 15 -22.36 -1.17 15.80
C PRO A 15 -21.60 -2.39 15.28
N ASP A 16 -20.95 -2.25 14.12
CA ASP A 16 -20.16 -3.30 13.50
C ASP A 16 -18.91 -3.72 14.31
N ALA A 17 -18.40 -2.88 15.21
CA ALA A 17 -17.25 -3.21 16.07
C ALA A 17 -17.58 -4.33 17.06
N ALA A 18 -18.85 -4.53 17.39
CA ALA A 18 -19.33 -5.56 18.31
C ALA A 18 -19.57 -6.92 17.64
N ARG A 19 -19.47 -7.01 16.30
CA ARG A 19 -19.71 -8.27 15.59
C ARG A 19 -18.57 -9.25 15.80
N ASP A 20 -18.89 -10.54 15.87
CA ASP A 20 -17.86 -11.58 16.03
C ASP A 20 -17.02 -11.75 14.76
N ASP A 21 -17.62 -11.54 13.59
CA ASP A 21 -17.00 -11.70 12.27
C ASP A 21 -16.21 -10.47 11.78
N VAL A 22 -16.15 -9.36 12.54
CA VAL A 22 -15.36 -8.19 12.16
C VAL A 22 -13.86 -8.51 12.18
N ILE A 23 -13.16 -8.12 11.13
CA ILE A 23 -11.71 -8.25 10.97
C ILE A 23 -11.05 -6.89 11.19
N GLU A 24 -11.51 -5.86 10.47
CA GLU A 24 -10.91 -4.52 10.48
C GLU A 24 -12.00 -3.44 10.41
N ILE A 25 -11.81 -2.34 11.15
CA ILE A 25 -12.56 -1.10 10.96
C ILE A 25 -11.56 0.03 10.72
N CYS A 26 -11.73 0.75 9.62
CA CYS A 26 -10.94 1.92 9.26
C CYS A 26 -11.82 3.17 9.26
N ILE A 27 -11.33 4.24 9.85
CA ILE A 27 -11.96 5.56 9.88
C ILE A 27 -11.03 6.50 9.11
N ASN A 28 -11.53 7.05 8.02
CA ASN A 28 -10.76 7.95 7.16
C ASN A 28 -10.85 9.39 7.66
N PRO A 29 -9.90 10.24 7.25
CA PRO A 29 -9.90 11.65 7.62
C PRO A 29 -11.13 12.44 7.21
N ASP A 30 -11.90 11.99 6.22
CA ASP A 30 -13.15 12.62 5.80
C ASP A 30 -14.35 12.24 6.68
N GLY A 31 -14.14 11.36 7.67
CA GLY A 31 -15.17 10.84 8.57
C GLY A 31 -15.88 9.59 8.07
N SER A 32 -15.56 9.11 6.86
CA SER A 32 -16.09 7.85 6.36
C SER A 32 -15.54 6.67 7.17
N VAL A 33 -16.42 5.70 7.47
CA VAL A 33 -16.06 4.48 8.19
C VAL A 33 -16.20 3.29 7.24
N TRP A 34 -15.21 2.41 7.27
CA TRP A 34 -15.09 1.23 6.42
C TRP A 34 -14.87 0.00 7.28
N GLY A 35 -15.50 -1.11 6.94
CA GLY A 35 -15.38 -2.38 7.65
C GLY A 35 -15.00 -3.52 6.72
N GLU A 36 -14.19 -4.44 7.23
CA GLU A 36 -13.90 -5.75 6.62
C GLU A 36 -14.38 -6.84 7.58
N PHE A 37 -15.16 -7.79 7.05
CA PHE A 37 -15.74 -8.89 7.80
C PHE A 37 -15.31 -10.23 7.21
N GLN A 38 -15.46 -11.32 7.97
CA GLN A 38 -15.10 -12.65 7.51
C GLN A 38 -15.83 -13.01 6.20
N GLY A 39 -15.05 -13.30 5.16
CA GLY A 39 -15.55 -13.65 3.83
C GLY A 39 -15.59 -12.48 2.84
N ASP A 40 -15.34 -11.25 3.28
CA ASP A 40 -15.25 -10.10 2.37
C ASP A 40 -13.97 -10.18 1.50
N HIS A 41 -14.08 -9.68 0.26
CA HIS A 41 -12.93 -9.52 -0.65
C HIS A 41 -12.24 -8.16 -0.48
N SER A 42 -12.99 -7.14 -0.06
CA SER A 42 -12.55 -5.76 0.12
C SER A 42 -13.38 -5.07 1.20
N MET A 43 -12.87 -3.94 1.71
CA MET A 43 -13.61 -3.19 2.73
C MET A 43 -14.89 -2.60 2.13
N ARG A 44 -15.98 -2.60 2.90
CA ARG A 44 -17.22 -1.91 2.54
C ARG A 44 -17.46 -0.69 3.40
N ARG A 45 -18.05 0.35 2.81
CA ARG A 45 -18.45 1.55 3.54
C ARG A 45 -19.58 1.20 4.51
N LEU A 46 -19.45 1.64 5.76
CA LEU A 46 -20.47 1.47 6.80
C LEU A 46 -21.39 2.68 6.82
N ASP A 47 -22.63 2.48 7.28
CA ASP A 47 -23.65 3.55 7.40
C ASP A 47 -23.45 4.37 8.68
N VAL A 48 -22.21 4.81 8.90
CA VAL A 48 -21.80 5.67 10.00
C VAL A 48 -20.79 6.69 9.47
N THR A 49 -20.93 7.93 9.91
CA THR A 49 -19.94 8.99 9.65
C THR A 49 -19.58 9.65 10.97
N LEU A 50 -18.29 9.83 11.21
CA LEU A 50 -17.80 10.47 12.42
C LEU A 50 -17.38 11.91 12.14
N THR A 51 -17.67 12.80 13.09
CA THR A 51 -17.16 14.17 13.02
C THR A 51 -15.65 14.20 13.32
N GLN A 52 -14.94 15.23 12.83
CA GLN A 52 -13.50 15.40 13.12
C GLN A 52 -13.18 15.39 14.62
N THR A 53 -14.08 15.96 15.44
CA THR A 53 -13.97 15.95 16.90
C THR A 53 -14.03 14.52 17.44
N GLU A 54 -15.02 13.72 17.00
CA GLU A 54 -15.16 12.33 17.45
C GLU A 54 -13.97 11.46 17.06
N ILE A 55 -13.45 11.61 15.84
CA ILE A 55 -12.28 10.86 15.38
C ILE A 55 -11.05 11.23 16.23
N ARG A 56 -10.80 12.52 16.45
CA ARG A 56 -9.68 13.00 17.28
C ARG A 56 -9.81 12.51 18.72
N ASP A 57 -11.00 12.58 19.29
CA ASP A 57 -11.26 12.19 20.67
C ASP A 57 -11.09 10.66 20.82
N LEU A 58 -11.56 9.86 19.85
CA LEU A 58 -11.30 8.42 19.79
C LEU A 58 -9.78 8.13 19.68
N GLY A 59 -9.05 8.84 18.82
CA GLY A 59 -7.60 8.71 18.69
C GLY A 59 -6.86 8.97 20.02
N ASN A 60 -7.26 10.01 20.76
CA ASN A 60 -6.73 10.32 22.09
C ASN A 60 -7.07 9.24 23.12
N GLN A 61 -8.29 8.69 23.09
CA GLN A 61 -8.72 7.62 23.98
C GLN A 61 -7.96 6.32 23.71
N ILE A 62 -7.71 5.98 22.44
CA ILE A 62 -6.88 4.83 22.03
C ILE A 62 -5.46 4.99 22.58
N ALA A 63 -4.83 6.15 22.36
CA ALA A 63 -3.49 6.41 22.85
C ALA A 63 -3.42 6.33 24.39
N GLY A 64 -4.37 6.97 25.08
CA GLY A 64 -4.47 6.95 26.54
C GLY A 64 -4.75 5.57 27.12
N GLY A 65 -5.57 4.75 26.45
CA GLY A 65 -5.88 3.38 26.87
C GLY A 65 -4.66 2.45 26.88
N ALA A 66 -3.62 2.76 26.10
CA ALA A 66 -2.36 2.04 26.04
C ALA A 66 -1.19 2.78 26.71
N ASN A 67 -1.47 3.78 27.56
CA ASN A 67 -0.46 4.64 28.20
C ASN A 67 0.52 5.32 27.22
N SER A 68 0.07 5.54 25.99
CA SER A 68 0.80 6.28 24.96
C SER A 68 0.26 7.70 24.85
N ARG A 69 0.93 8.52 24.04
CA ARG A 69 0.51 9.89 23.72
C ARG A 69 0.51 10.06 22.22
N ILE A 70 -0.44 10.86 21.73
CA ILE A 70 -0.49 11.33 20.35
C ILE A 70 -0.47 12.86 20.37
N GLY A 71 0.28 13.46 19.44
CA GLY A 71 0.51 14.90 19.39
C GLY A 71 1.19 15.32 18.10
N LYS A 72 1.46 16.61 17.91
CA LYS A 72 2.18 17.08 16.70
C LYS A 72 3.61 16.51 16.61
N GLU A 73 4.26 16.35 17.75
CA GLU A 73 5.61 15.77 17.88
C GLU A 73 5.60 14.24 17.87
N LYS A 74 4.43 13.61 17.97
CA LYS A 74 4.25 12.16 17.85
C LYS A 74 2.91 11.88 17.16
N PRO A 75 2.84 12.11 15.84
CA PRO A 75 1.58 12.08 15.10
C PRO A 75 1.09 10.66 14.80
N ILE A 76 1.92 9.65 15.06
CA ILE A 76 1.66 8.24 14.79
C ILE A 76 1.67 7.47 16.11
N VAL A 77 0.62 6.71 16.36
CA VAL A 77 0.51 5.79 17.50
C VAL A 77 0.10 4.42 17.00
N SER A 78 0.87 3.41 17.38
CA SER A 78 0.57 2.00 17.13
C SER A 78 0.52 1.27 18.47
N VAL A 79 -0.65 0.76 18.86
CA VAL A 79 -0.90 0.22 20.20
C VAL A 79 -1.82 -1.00 20.16
N SER A 80 -1.85 -1.75 21.26
CA SER A 80 -2.88 -2.75 21.51
C SER A 80 -3.78 -2.29 22.65
N ILE A 81 -5.09 -2.37 22.45
CA ILE A 81 -6.14 -2.03 23.42
C ILE A 81 -7.13 -3.19 23.52
N ALA A 82 -8.09 -3.10 24.44
CA ALA A 82 -9.16 -4.09 24.56
C ALA A 82 -10.52 -3.40 24.46
N TYR A 83 -11.44 -4.03 23.73
CA TYR A 83 -12.85 -3.64 23.63
C TYR A 83 -13.70 -4.86 23.93
N ARG A 84 -14.55 -4.79 24.97
CA ARG A 84 -15.36 -5.91 25.44
C ARG A 84 -14.55 -7.21 25.64
N SER A 85 -13.36 -7.07 26.25
CA SER A 85 -12.37 -8.15 26.45
C SER A 85 -11.74 -8.73 25.17
N ARG A 86 -12.11 -8.24 23.98
CA ARG A 86 -11.47 -8.59 22.70
C ARG A 86 -10.25 -7.69 22.47
N PRO A 87 -9.05 -8.26 22.25
CA PRO A 87 -7.90 -7.47 21.88
C PRO A 87 -8.10 -6.81 20.52
N ILE A 88 -7.67 -5.55 20.40
CA ILE A 88 -7.66 -4.78 19.15
C ILE A 88 -6.26 -4.18 18.98
N ARG A 89 -5.68 -4.36 17.80
CA ARG A 89 -4.52 -3.56 17.37
C ARG A 89 -5.03 -2.28 16.75
N ALA A 90 -4.54 -1.14 17.22
CA ALA A 90 -4.98 0.17 16.74
C ALA A 90 -3.80 0.97 16.18
N GLN A 91 -3.99 1.53 15.00
CA GLN A 91 -3.10 2.49 14.36
C GLN A 91 -3.83 3.83 14.27
N VAL A 92 -3.25 4.87 14.84
CA VAL A 92 -3.78 6.24 14.79
C VAL A 92 -2.74 7.14 14.15
N ILE A 93 -3.12 7.87 13.12
CA ILE A 93 -2.26 8.86 12.48
C ILE A 93 -3.01 10.18 12.35
N GLN A 94 -2.40 11.27 12.81
CA GLN A 94 -2.99 12.61 12.78
C GLN A 94 -2.05 13.62 12.11
N PRO A 95 -2.47 14.88 11.87
CA PRO A 95 -1.61 15.89 11.30
C PRO A 95 -0.43 16.18 12.24
N PRO A 96 0.77 16.43 11.70
CA PRO A 96 1.07 16.70 10.28
C PRO A 96 1.30 15.47 9.37
N ALA A 97 1.28 14.22 9.89
CA ALA A 97 1.61 13.02 9.11
C ALA A 97 0.52 12.56 8.13
N VAL A 98 -0.72 13.05 8.29
CA VAL A 98 -1.83 12.88 7.35
C VAL A 98 -2.20 14.27 6.82
N GLN A 99 -2.56 14.36 5.54
CA GLN A 99 -2.86 15.62 4.85
C GLN A 99 -3.89 16.49 5.59
N SER A 100 -4.94 15.88 6.12
CA SER A 100 -5.98 16.52 6.92
C SER A 100 -6.61 15.49 7.85
N GLY A 101 -7.33 15.94 8.89
CA GLY A 101 -8.06 15.03 9.80
C GLY A 101 -7.19 13.95 10.47
N THR A 102 -7.84 12.98 11.10
CA THR A 102 -7.16 11.82 11.74
C THR A 102 -7.61 10.55 11.04
N SER A 103 -6.68 9.62 10.81
CA SER A 103 -6.94 8.29 10.30
C SER A 103 -6.78 7.27 11.43
N ILE A 104 -7.71 6.33 11.54
CA ILE A 104 -7.69 5.27 12.55
C ILE A 104 -7.94 3.93 11.85
N SER A 105 -7.11 2.94 12.12
CA SER A 105 -7.33 1.54 11.72
C SER A 105 -7.36 0.65 12.96
N LEU A 106 -8.39 -0.18 13.06
CA LEU A 106 -8.66 -1.06 14.18
C LEU A 106 -8.75 -2.50 13.67
N ARG A 107 -7.75 -3.31 14.01
CA ARG A 107 -7.71 -4.74 13.72
C ARG A 107 -8.18 -5.55 14.90
N PHE A 108 -9.26 -6.29 14.70
CA PHE A 108 -9.87 -7.12 15.73
C PHE A 108 -9.26 -8.52 15.68
N PHE A 109 -8.90 -9.07 16.84
CA PHE A 109 -8.40 -10.44 16.90
C PHE A 109 -9.54 -11.43 16.66
N SER A 110 -9.27 -12.51 15.93
CA SER A 110 -10.27 -13.57 15.71
C SER A 110 -10.67 -14.21 17.03
N THR A 111 -11.96 -14.47 17.18
CA THR A 111 -12.55 -15.20 18.32
C THR A 111 -12.89 -16.65 17.98
N LEU A 112 -12.58 -17.09 16.75
CA LEU A 112 -12.87 -18.45 16.30
C LEU A 112 -12.12 -19.50 17.15
N PRO A 113 -12.83 -20.50 17.71
CA PRO A 113 -12.19 -21.62 18.39
C PRO A 113 -11.26 -22.39 17.44
N LEU A 114 -10.09 -22.80 17.92
CA LEU A 114 -9.11 -23.54 17.11
C LEU A 114 -9.71 -24.82 16.50
N ASP A 115 -10.57 -25.52 17.25
CA ASP A 115 -11.23 -26.76 16.79
C ASP A 115 -12.21 -26.54 15.64
N SER A 116 -12.58 -25.28 15.34
CA SER A 116 -13.43 -24.90 14.21
C SER A 116 -12.66 -24.49 12.95
N ILE A 117 -11.33 -24.46 13.02
CA ILE A 117 -10.47 -24.06 11.89
C ILE A 117 -10.18 -25.28 11.03
N GLU A 118 -10.83 -25.35 9.88
CA GLU A 118 -10.55 -26.37 8.85
C GLU A 118 -9.61 -25.81 7.77
N LEU A 119 -8.52 -26.53 7.50
CA LEU A 119 -7.58 -26.20 6.42
C LEU A 119 -7.92 -27.01 5.17
N GLN A 120 -8.10 -26.32 4.04
CA GLN A 120 -8.39 -26.93 2.75
C GLN A 120 -7.62 -26.23 1.63
N TYR A 121 -7.41 -26.94 0.52
CA TYR A 121 -6.91 -26.30 -0.69
C TYR A 121 -7.94 -25.30 -1.22
N LEU A 122 -7.52 -24.04 -1.38
CA LEU A 122 -8.38 -22.97 -1.90
C LEU A 122 -8.94 -23.28 -3.29
N TYR A 123 -8.18 -24.02 -4.11
CA TYR A 123 -8.55 -24.41 -5.48
C TYR A 123 -8.95 -25.89 -5.60
N GLY A 124 -9.25 -26.56 -4.48
CA GLY A 124 -9.51 -28.01 -4.42
C GLY A 124 -8.25 -28.88 -4.57
N SER A 125 -7.16 -28.34 -5.12
CA SER A 125 -5.85 -28.98 -5.21
C SER A 125 -4.72 -27.98 -4.93
N GLU A 126 -3.50 -28.50 -4.79
CA GLU A 126 -2.29 -27.68 -4.79
C GLU A 126 -2.20 -26.87 -6.09
N ARG A 127 -1.75 -25.62 -5.97
CA ARG A 127 -1.50 -24.72 -7.10
C ARG A 127 -0.25 -23.90 -6.85
N SER A 128 0.71 -23.95 -7.76
CA SER A 128 1.94 -23.14 -7.68
C SER A 128 1.64 -21.69 -8.00
N LEU A 129 1.84 -20.79 -7.03
CA LEU A 129 1.66 -19.36 -7.23
C LEU A 129 2.77 -18.75 -8.12
N GLU A 130 3.97 -19.33 -8.10
CA GLU A 130 5.05 -18.90 -9.00
C GLU A 130 4.76 -19.26 -10.46
N GLY A 131 4.18 -20.45 -10.71
CA GLY A 131 3.73 -20.83 -12.05
C GLY A 131 2.66 -19.87 -12.58
N VAL A 132 1.70 -19.48 -11.73
CA VAL A 132 0.67 -18.47 -12.07
C VAL A 132 1.29 -17.11 -12.36
N ARG A 133 2.31 -16.69 -11.58
CA ARG A 133 3.04 -15.44 -11.83
C ARG A 133 3.74 -15.46 -13.20
N GLN A 134 4.38 -16.57 -13.57
CA GLN A 134 5.03 -16.71 -14.87
C GLN A 134 4.04 -16.65 -16.05
N GLU A 135 2.93 -17.38 -15.98
CA GLU A 135 1.86 -17.34 -16.99
C GLU A 135 1.32 -15.92 -17.18
N ARG A 136 1.04 -15.22 -16.07
CA ARG A 136 0.58 -13.84 -16.05
C ARG A 136 1.59 -12.87 -16.69
N ASN A 137 2.88 -13.04 -16.44
CA ASN A 137 3.92 -12.21 -17.05
C ASN A 137 3.98 -12.41 -18.58
N GLN A 138 3.83 -13.64 -19.05
CA GLN A 138 3.74 -13.94 -20.48
C GLN A 138 2.49 -13.31 -21.12
N GLU A 139 1.36 -13.31 -20.43
CA GLU A 139 0.15 -12.65 -20.88
C GLU A 139 0.32 -11.13 -20.97
N LEU A 140 0.90 -10.49 -19.94
CA LEU A 140 1.23 -9.06 -19.99
C LEU A 140 2.11 -8.74 -21.20
N ARG A 141 3.13 -9.55 -21.49
CA ARG A 141 3.99 -9.36 -22.68
C ARG A 141 3.19 -9.40 -23.98
N LYS A 142 2.20 -10.29 -24.11
CA LYS A 142 1.30 -10.34 -25.29
C LYS A 142 0.48 -9.06 -25.40
N VAL A 143 -0.08 -8.57 -24.28
CA VAL A 143 -0.87 -7.33 -24.26
C VAL A 143 0.01 -6.14 -24.64
N VAL A 144 1.22 -6.02 -24.09
CA VAL A 144 2.17 -4.94 -24.43
C VAL A 144 2.53 -4.97 -25.93
N LYS A 145 2.79 -6.15 -26.49
CA LYS A 145 3.11 -6.32 -27.92
C LYS A 145 1.98 -5.90 -28.87
N SER A 146 0.74 -5.84 -28.38
CA SER A 146 -0.39 -5.34 -29.19
C SER A 146 -0.33 -3.83 -29.45
N GLY A 147 0.44 -3.08 -28.65
CA GLY A 147 0.53 -1.62 -28.72
C GLY A 147 -0.58 -0.88 -27.96
N ASP A 148 -1.57 -1.59 -27.40
CA ASP A 148 -2.60 -0.97 -26.55
C ASP A 148 -2.08 -0.72 -25.12
N ILE A 149 -1.53 0.47 -24.90
CA ILE A 149 -1.01 0.92 -23.61
C ILE A 149 -2.10 0.90 -22.52
N TYR A 150 -3.35 1.20 -22.87
CA TYR A 150 -4.43 1.22 -21.88
C TYR A 150 -4.84 -0.19 -21.48
N ALA A 151 -4.87 -1.14 -22.42
CA ALA A 151 -5.06 -2.54 -22.10
C ALA A 151 -3.92 -3.07 -21.21
N ALA A 152 -2.67 -2.72 -21.50
CA ALA A 152 -1.53 -3.11 -20.65
C ALA A 152 -1.64 -2.54 -19.23
N ILE A 153 -1.96 -1.24 -19.09
CA ILE A 153 -2.16 -0.62 -17.77
C ILE A 153 -3.30 -1.29 -17.00
N LYS A 154 -4.45 -1.53 -17.65
CA LYS A 154 -5.59 -2.22 -17.02
C LYS A 154 -5.19 -3.62 -16.57
N PHE A 155 -4.50 -4.38 -17.41
CA PHE A 155 -4.00 -5.69 -17.06
C PHE A 155 -3.14 -5.64 -15.80
N CYS A 156 -2.20 -4.69 -15.70
CA CYS A 156 -1.37 -4.51 -14.52
C CYS A 156 -2.19 -4.23 -13.26
N VAL A 157 -3.21 -3.38 -13.36
CA VAL A 157 -4.06 -3.00 -12.23
C VAL A 157 -4.95 -4.15 -11.79
N GLU A 158 -5.68 -4.78 -12.71
CA GLU A 158 -6.62 -5.88 -12.46
C GLU A 158 -5.91 -7.10 -11.85
N ASN A 159 -4.67 -7.36 -12.27
CA ASN A 159 -3.86 -8.47 -11.76
C ASN A 159 -3.00 -8.10 -10.54
N LYS A 160 -3.19 -6.90 -9.97
CA LYS A 160 -2.45 -6.39 -8.80
C LYS A 160 -0.92 -6.54 -8.95
N LEU A 161 -0.39 -6.11 -10.10
CA LEU A 161 1.05 -6.13 -10.35
C LEU A 161 1.77 -5.03 -9.56
N ASN A 162 2.93 -5.36 -9.00
CA ASN A 162 3.81 -4.39 -8.36
C ASN A 162 4.52 -3.56 -9.43
N MET A 163 4.30 -2.24 -9.41
CA MET A 163 4.69 -1.35 -10.51
C MET A 163 5.71 -0.29 -10.07
N ILE A 164 6.67 0.02 -10.94
CA ILE A 164 7.47 1.23 -10.85
C ILE A 164 7.21 2.10 -12.07
N VAL A 165 6.81 3.35 -11.87
CA VAL A 165 6.80 4.35 -12.95
C VAL A 165 8.15 5.06 -12.95
N SER A 166 8.98 4.76 -13.94
CA SER A 166 10.33 5.30 -14.07
C SER A 166 10.40 6.37 -15.17
N GLY A 167 11.41 7.24 -15.13
CA GLY A 167 11.59 8.28 -16.13
C GLY A 167 12.41 9.47 -15.63
N GLY A 168 12.97 10.23 -16.57
CA GLY A 168 13.70 11.46 -16.30
C GLY A 168 12.86 12.56 -15.63
N THR A 169 13.49 13.69 -15.35
CA THR A 169 12.78 14.88 -14.87
C THR A 169 11.82 15.39 -15.94
N SER A 170 10.60 15.77 -15.54
CA SER A 170 9.59 16.35 -16.43
C SER A 170 9.11 15.44 -17.59
N THR A 171 9.21 14.11 -17.44
CA THR A 171 8.66 13.12 -18.40
C THR A 171 7.20 12.74 -18.13
N GLY A 172 6.63 13.14 -16.99
CA GLY A 172 5.22 12.90 -16.66
C GLY A 172 4.96 11.66 -15.80
N LYS A 173 5.93 11.18 -15.02
CA LYS A 173 5.77 10.03 -14.10
C LYS A 173 4.54 10.13 -13.20
N THR A 174 4.37 11.25 -12.49
CA THR A 174 3.20 11.48 -11.62
C THR A 174 1.89 11.44 -12.42
N VAL A 175 1.88 11.96 -13.65
CA VAL A 175 0.70 11.91 -14.53
C VAL A 175 0.38 10.47 -14.95
N ALA A 176 1.39 9.68 -15.30
CA ALA A 176 1.21 8.26 -15.61
C ALA A 176 0.72 7.49 -14.37
N ALA A 177 1.30 7.73 -13.20
CA ALA A 177 0.87 7.14 -11.93
C ALA A 177 -0.61 7.47 -11.62
N ARG A 178 -1.02 8.73 -11.77
CA ARG A 178 -2.43 9.15 -11.66
C ARG A 178 -3.33 8.40 -12.64
N LYS A 179 -2.87 8.20 -13.88
CA LYS A 179 -3.65 7.49 -14.89
C LYS A 179 -3.79 6.00 -14.54
N ILE A 180 -2.75 5.36 -14.03
CA ILE A 180 -2.80 3.98 -13.52
C ILE A 180 -3.81 3.87 -12.37
N LEU A 181 -3.73 4.78 -11.40
CA LEU A 181 -4.67 4.85 -10.28
C LEU A 181 -6.13 5.01 -10.72
N SER A 182 -6.40 5.71 -11.82
CA SER A 182 -7.77 5.85 -12.32
C SER A 182 -8.42 4.53 -12.81
N TYR A 183 -7.65 3.45 -12.94
CA TYR A 183 -8.16 2.13 -13.26
C TYR A 183 -8.36 1.23 -12.03
N VAL A 184 -7.91 1.66 -10.84
CA VAL A 184 -8.10 0.91 -9.59
C VAL A 184 -9.59 0.96 -9.22
N GLY A 185 -10.14 -0.18 -8.79
CA GLY A 185 -11.55 -0.30 -8.40
C GLY A 185 -11.90 0.58 -7.19
N ASP A 186 -13.16 1.02 -7.12
CA ASP A 186 -13.66 1.87 -6.03
C ASP A 186 -13.77 1.14 -4.69
N ASP A 187 -13.68 -0.20 -4.71
CA ASP A 187 -13.71 -1.06 -3.54
C ASP A 187 -12.32 -1.21 -2.88
N GLU A 188 -11.25 -0.84 -3.57
CA GLU A 188 -9.89 -0.94 -3.04
C GLU A 188 -9.53 0.24 -2.13
N ARG A 189 -8.93 -0.07 -0.98
CA ARG A 189 -8.35 0.92 -0.07
C ARG A 189 -6.95 1.33 -0.52
N ILE A 190 -6.74 2.62 -0.76
CA ILE A 190 -5.46 3.17 -1.20
C ILE A 190 -4.86 4.03 -0.09
N VAL A 191 -3.59 3.79 0.24
CA VAL A 191 -2.81 4.69 1.10
C VAL A 191 -1.65 5.27 0.29
N THR A 192 -1.63 6.60 0.14
CA THR A 192 -0.52 7.30 -0.54
C THR A 192 0.45 7.89 0.49
N ILE A 193 1.72 8.00 0.11
CA ILE A 193 2.78 8.63 0.91
C ILE A 193 3.53 9.60 0.00
N GLU A 194 3.42 10.90 0.26
CA GLU A 194 3.92 11.94 -0.64
C GLU A 194 4.55 13.10 0.15
N GLU A 195 5.51 13.84 -0.43
CA GLU A 195 5.99 15.10 0.18
C GLU A 195 4.95 16.22 -0.01
N ALA A 196 4.30 16.23 -1.18
CA ALA A 196 3.17 17.08 -1.51
C ALA A 196 2.12 16.20 -2.19
N ALA A 197 0.84 16.40 -1.85
CA ALA A 197 -0.25 15.60 -2.39
C ALA A 197 -0.49 15.90 -3.88
N GLU A 198 0.07 15.08 -4.77
CA GLU A 198 -0.03 15.23 -6.22
C GLU A 198 -0.76 14.07 -6.90
N LEU A 199 -0.87 12.90 -6.26
CA LEU A 199 -1.50 11.71 -6.84
C LEU A 199 -3.02 11.78 -6.85
N LEU A 200 -3.64 12.40 -5.84
CA LEU A 200 -5.10 12.62 -5.70
C LEU A 200 -5.96 11.47 -6.30
N PRO A 201 -5.90 10.25 -5.74
CA PRO A 201 -6.75 9.15 -6.18
C PRO A 201 -8.24 9.50 -6.06
N THR A 202 -9.07 8.97 -6.95
CA THR A 202 -10.52 9.27 -6.97
C THR A 202 -11.37 8.25 -6.21
N GLN A 203 -10.76 7.15 -5.79
CA GLN A 203 -11.43 6.10 -5.03
C GLN A 203 -11.97 6.65 -3.70
N PRO A 204 -13.10 6.12 -3.21
CA PRO A 204 -13.73 6.62 -2.00
C PRO A 204 -12.96 6.26 -0.71
N ASN A 205 -12.16 5.18 -0.71
CA ASN A 205 -11.43 4.70 0.46
C ASN A 205 -9.94 5.04 0.39
N VAL A 206 -9.60 6.33 0.57
CA VAL A 206 -8.23 6.84 0.39
C VAL A 206 -7.72 7.52 1.66
N VAL A 207 -6.45 7.30 1.99
CA VAL A 207 -5.72 8.07 3.01
C VAL A 207 -4.40 8.59 2.43
N THR A 208 -4.20 9.91 2.48
CA THR A 208 -2.96 10.57 2.04
C THR A 208 -2.07 10.88 3.24
N LEU A 209 -0.92 10.22 3.31
CA LEU A 209 0.13 10.51 4.28
C LEU A 209 1.12 11.53 3.70
N ILE A 210 1.53 12.49 4.53
CA ILE A 210 2.48 13.54 4.15
C ILE A 210 3.83 13.28 4.81
N SER A 211 4.80 12.97 3.98
CA SER A 211 6.19 12.77 4.38
C SER A 211 6.95 14.08 4.48
N ASN A 212 7.88 14.14 5.43
CA ASN A 212 8.82 15.24 5.58
C ASN A 212 10.20 14.66 5.87
N ARG A 213 11.14 14.88 4.96
CA ARG A 213 12.51 14.35 5.09
C ARG A 213 13.32 14.98 6.22
N ASP A 214 12.97 16.20 6.62
CA ASP A 214 13.65 16.90 7.71
C ASP A 214 13.15 16.44 9.09
N VAL A 215 12.13 15.58 9.14
CA VAL A 215 11.48 15.13 10.36
C VAL A 215 11.37 13.61 10.36
N GLU A 216 12.27 12.93 11.09
CA GLU A 216 12.40 11.46 11.10
C GLU A 216 11.08 10.69 11.34
N ILE A 217 10.27 11.17 12.29
CA ILE A 217 8.95 10.61 12.63
C ILE A 217 7.90 10.75 11.51
N GLN A 218 8.18 11.56 10.48
CA GLN A 218 7.39 11.78 9.28
C GLN A 218 8.17 11.38 8.01
N SER A 219 9.30 10.69 8.15
CA SER A 219 10.02 10.21 6.97
C SER A 219 9.14 9.26 6.16
N ALA A 220 9.40 9.16 4.85
CA ALA A 220 8.69 8.23 3.98
C ALA A 220 8.77 6.79 4.51
N ASP A 221 9.92 6.41 5.07
CA ASP A 221 10.18 5.10 5.68
C ASP A 221 9.29 4.83 6.91
N THR A 222 9.21 5.80 7.83
CA THR A 222 8.34 5.72 9.02
C THR A 222 6.86 5.61 8.62
N LEU A 223 6.43 6.40 7.64
CA LEU A 223 5.05 6.39 7.16
C LEU A 223 4.72 5.09 6.43
N LEU A 224 5.64 4.58 5.61
CA LEU A 224 5.50 3.32 4.90
C LEU A 224 5.41 2.13 5.87
N THR A 225 6.22 2.12 6.92
CA THR A 225 6.10 1.13 8.00
C THR A 225 4.73 1.22 8.70
N SER A 226 4.17 2.43 8.80
CA SER A 226 2.86 2.65 9.41
C SER A 226 1.70 2.15 8.54
N THR A 227 1.81 2.22 7.21
CA THR A 227 0.75 1.76 6.29
C THR A 227 0.49 0.26 6.41
N LEU A 228 1.49 -0.54 6.79
CA LEU A 228 1.34 -1.98 7.05
C LEU A 228 0.33 -2.31 8.17
N ARG A 229 -0.08 -1.30 8.95
CA ARG A 229 -1.11 -1.41 10.00
C ARG A 229 -2.39 -0.64 9.67
N MET A 230 -2.55 -0.19 8.42
CA MET A 230 -3.70 0.61 7.97
C MET A 230 -4.62 -0.16 7.02
N ARG A 231 -4.38 -1.47 6.86
CA ARG A 231 -5.07 -2.35 5.90
C ARG A 231 -5.22 -1.74 4.50
N PRO A 232 -4.14 -1.30 3.83
CA PRO A 232 -4.24 -0.91 2.44
C PRO A 232 -4.48 -2.15 1.57
N ASP A 233 -5.24 -2.00 0.48
CA ASP A 233 -5.17 -2.91 -0.66
C ASP A 233 -3.99 -2.51 -1.56
N ARG A 234 -3.70 -1.21 -1.65
CA ARG A 234 -2.55 -0.68 -2.40
C ARG A 234 -1.82 0.40 -1.61
N ILE A 235 -0.50 0.32 -1.64
CA ILE A 235 0.39 1.36 -1.14
C ILE A 235 0.96 2.10 -2.34
N VAL A 236 0.84 3.43 -2.33
CA VAL A 236 1.42 4.28 -3.37
C VAL A 236 2.42 5.22 -2.75
N LEU A 237 3.70 4.89 -2.90
CA LEU A 237 4.78 5.77 -2.48
C LEU A 237 5.08 6.75 -3.62
N GLY A 238 4.86 8.04 -3.41
CA GLY A 238 5.00 9.07 -4.44
C GLY A 238 6.35 9.01 -5.16
N GLU A 239 7.44 8.82 -4.43
CA GLU A 239 8.77 8.62 -5.01
C GLU A 239 9.71 7.92 -4.03
N VAL A 240 10.54 7.01 -4.54
CA VAL A 240 11.68 6.43 -3.81
C VAL A 240 12.95 7.25 -4.10
N ARG A 241 13.61 7.74 -3.04
CA ARG A 241 14.90 8.46 -3.08
C ARG A 241 15.96 7.86 -2.15
N GLY A 242 15.60 7.05 -1.17
CA GLY A 242 16.51 6.61 -0.12
C GLY A 242 16.13 5.29 0.57
N ARG A 243 16.26 5.28 1.90
CA ARG A 243 16.15 4.08 2.75
C ARG A 243 14.77 3.43 2.69
N GLU A 244 13.73 4.21 2.38
CA GLU A 244 12.37 3.73 2.18
C GLU A 244 12.24 2.70 1.03
N ALA A 245 13.25 2.59 0.16
CA ALA A 245 13.32 1.58 -0.90
C ALA A 245 13.19 0.15 -0.36
N MET A 246 13.92 -0.20 0.70
CA MET A 246 13.87 -1.55 1.26
C MET A 246 12.50 -1.82 1.88
N THR A 247 12.01 -0.90 2.69
CA THR A 247 10.68 -0.98 3.32
C THR A 247 9.57 -1.09 2.27
N PHE A 248 9.71 -0.43 1.12
CA PHE A 248 8.77 -0.58 0.00
C PHE A 248 8.82 -1.99 -0.58
N LEU A 249 10.01 -2.51 -0.87
CA LEU A 249 10.18 -3.87 -1.39
C LEU A 249 9.64 -4.93 -0.41
N GLU A 250 9.85 -4.75 0.89
CA GLU A 250 9.27 -5.63 1.91
C GLU A 250 7.74 -5.53 1.91
N ALA A 251 7.19 -4.31 1.91
CA ALA A 251 5.75 -4.07 1.99
C ALA A 251 4.97 -4.77 0.85
N ILE A 252 5.48 -4.68 -0.39
CA ILE A 252 4.84 -5.27 -1.57
C ILE A 252 4.92 -6.80 -1.60
N ASN A 253 5.90 -7.38 -0.91
CA ASN A 253 6.08 -8.83 -0.80
C ASN A 253 5.29 -9.45 0.36
N THR A 254 4.87 -8.66 1.35
CA THR A 254 4.11 -9.14 2.53
C THR A 254 2.60 -9.01 2.40
N GLY A 255 2.06 -9.04 1.17
CA GLY A 255 0.60 -9.08 0.92
C GLY A 255 -0.04 -7.77 0.49
N HIS A 256 0.73 -6.76 0.08
CA HIS A 256 0.21 -5.50 -0.49
C HIS A 256 0.51 -5.41 -2.00
N GLY A 257 0.15 -6.45 -2.74
CA GLY A 257 0.32 -6.51 -4.19
C GLY A 257 -0.47 -5.40 -4.90
N GLY A 258 -0.01 -4.98 -6.08
CA GLY A 258 -0.65 -3.89 -6.84
C GLY A 258 -0.23 -2.50 -6.38
N SER A 259 0.72 -2.44 -5.45
CA SER A 259 1.37 -1.23 -4.98
C SER A 259 2.31 -0.66 -6.05
N MET A 260 2.54 0.64 -5.98
CA MET A 260 3.41 1.30 -6.96
C MET A 260 4.21 2.44 -6.37
N THR A 261 5.30 2.77 -7.05
CA THR A 261 6.07 3.98 -6.77
C THR A 261 6.58 4.65 -8.03
N THR A 262 7.13 5.86 -7.90
CA THR A 262 7.89 6.50 -8.97
C THR A 262 9.38 6.55 -8.65
N LEU A 263 10.20 6.50 -9.70
CA LEU A 263 11.64 6.56 -9.57
C LEU A 263 12.23 7.38 -10.72
N HIS A 264 13.25 8.19 -10.43
CA HIS A 264 14.01 8.86 -11.48
C HIS A 264 15.08 7.93 -12.05
N ALA A 265 14.95 7.57 -13.32
CA ALA A 265 15.98 6.87 -14.09
C ALA A 265 15.78 7.07 -15.61
N GLU A 266 16.86 7.00 -16.38
CA GLU A 266 16.82 7.17 -17.84
C GLU A 266 16.36 5.89 -18.56
N THR A 267 16.60 4.73 -17.96
CA THR A 267 16.14 3.42 -18.44
C THR A 267 15.58 2.58 -17.29
N PRO A 268 14.75 1.56 -17.57
CA PRO A 268 14.28 0.61 -16.56
C PRO A 268 15.41 -0.13 -15.84
N GLN A 269 16.47 -0.52 -16.54
CA GLN A 269 17.62 -1.21 -15.93
C GLN A 269 18.34 -0.30 -14.95
N LEU A 270 18.55 0.97 -15.31
CA LEU A 270 19.08 1.98 -14.38
C LEU A 270 18.11 2.21 -13.20
N ALA A 271 16.80 2.04 -13.40
CA ALA A 271 15.84 2.11 -12.31
C ALA A 271 16.05 0.99 -11.29
N VAL A 272 16.23 -0.26 -11.74
CA VAL A 272 16.57 -1.40 -10.88
C VAL A 272 17.87 -1.12 -10.11
N GLN A 273 18.92 -0.69 -10.80
CA GLN A 273 20.22 -0.38 -10.17
C GLN A 273 20.11 0.71 -9.11
N ARG A 274 19.38 1.80 -9.39
CA ARG A 274 19.18 2.90 -8.45
C ARG A 274 18.35 2.47 -7.24
N LEU A 275 17.33 1.65 -7.47
CA LEU A 275 16.53 1.08 -6.38
C LEU A 275 17.38 0.18 -5.48
N ALA A 276 18.26 -0.65 -6.07
CA ALA A 276 19.19 -1.48 -5.31
C ALA A 276 20.14 -0.65 -4.45
N ILE A 277 20.74 0.40 -5.02
CA ILE A 277 21.60 1.33 -4.27
C ILE A 277 20.82 2.00 -3.14
N ALA A 278 19.57 2.41 -3.38
CA ALA A 278 18.72 3.05 -2.38
C ALA A 278 18.40 2.08 -1.22
N ALA A 279 18.03 0.84 -1.54
CA ALA A 279 17.72 -0.20 -0.56
C ALA A 279 18.95 -0.56 0.29
N LEU A 280 20.14 -0.65 -0.31
CA LEU A 280 21.40 -0.97 0.40
C LEU A 280 21.95 0.18 1.28
N LYS A 281 21.27 1.34 1.33
CA LYS A 281 21.55 2.36 2.36
C LYS A 281 20.99 1.96 3.74
N THR A 282 20.26 0.86 3.81
CA THR A 282 19.83 0.22 5.05
C THR A 282 20.85 -0.82 5.50
N ASP A 283 20.86 -1.16 6.79
CA ASP A 283 21.84 -2.10 7.37
C ASP A 283 21.45 -3.56 7.11
N VAL A 284 21.15 -3.90 5.85
CA VAL A 284 20.74 -5.24 5.43
C VAL A 284 21.96 -6.01 4.90
N PRO A 285 22.22 -7.24 5.37
CA PRO A 285 23.39 -8.02 4.97
C PRO A 285 23.19 -8.71 3.61
N MET A 286 22.92 -7.93 2.56
CA MET A 286 22.80 -8.39 1.18
C MET A 286 23.89 -7.80 0.31
N SER A 287 24.42 -8.57 -0.65
CA SER A 287 25.27 -8.01 -1.68
C SER A 287 24.45 -7.20 -2.69
N TYR A 288 25.14 -6.40 -3.51
CA TYR A 288 24.47 -5.69 -4.61
C TYR A 288 23.79 -6.64 -5.59
N ALA A 289 24.40 -7.79 -5.89
CA ALA A 289 23.82 -8.79 -6.79
C ALA A 289 22.56 -9.43 -6.19
N ASP A 290 22.59 -9.77 -4.89
CA ASP A 290 21.42 -10.33 -4.20
C ASP A 290 20.25 -9.34 -4.21
N MET A 291 20.54 -8.05 -4.02
CA MET A 291 19.52 -6.99 -4.06
C MET A 291 18.90 -6.82 -5.45
N ILE A 292 19.70 -6.91 -6.52
CA ILE A 292 19.16 -6.89 -7.89
C ILE A 292 18.21 -8.06 -8.10
N GLN A 293 18.61 -9.28 -7.73
CA GLN A 293 17.76 -10.47 -7.85
C GLN A 293 16.48 -10.35 -7.00
N TYR A 294 16.59 -9.76 -5.81
CA TYR A 294 15.44 -9.48 -4.94
C TYR A 294 14.46 -8.50 -5.61
N ILE A 295 14.96 -7.41 -6.20
CA ILE A 295 14.13 -6.45 -6.93
C ILE A 295 13.47 -7.10 -8.15
N GLU A 296 14.19 -7.91 -8.91
CA GLU A 296 13.68 -8.59 -10.11
C GLU A 296 12.58 -9.61 -9.81
N SER A 297 12.60 -10.21 -8.62
CA SER A 297 11.54 -11.09 -8.15
C SER A 297 10.35 -10.34 -7.53
N SER A 298 10.58 -9.13 -7.01
CA SER A 298 9.55 -8.34 -6.29
C SER A 298 8.74 -7.40 -7.19
N ILE A 299 9.37 -6.84 -8.23
CA ILE A 299 8.76 -5.88 -9.14
C ILE A 299 8.30 -6.59 -10.40
N ASP A 300 7.00 -6.53 -10.68
CA ASP A 300 6.42 -7.20 -11.83
C ASP A 300 6.67 -6.41 -13.12
N VAL A 301 6.57 -5.07 -13.07
CA VAL A 301 6.74 -4.22 -14.26
C VAL A 301 7.27 -2.83 -13.93
N ILE A 302 8.20 -2.34 -14.75
CA ILE A 302 8.65 -0.96 -14.78
C ILE A 302 8.08 -0.29 -16.03
N ILE A 303 7.28 0.73 -15.83
CA ILE A 303 6.65 1.54 -16.89
C ILE A 303 7.52 2.78 -17.08
N GLN A 304 8.29 2.81 -18.17
CA GLN A 304 9.21 3.90 -18.47
C GLN A 304 8.47 5.04 -19.18
N ALA A 305 8.44 6.22 -18.55
CA ALA A 305 7.96 7.46 -19.13
C ALA A 305 9.10 8.26 -19.75
N GLY A 306 8.92 8.72 -20.98
CA GLY A 306 9.90 9.48 -21.74
C GLY A 306 9.33 10.76 -22.33
N ARG A 307 10.23 11.53 -22.95
CA ARG A 307 9.88 12.72 -23.72
C ARG A 307 10.67 12.72 -25.03
N HIS A 308 9.97 12.90 -26.15
CA HIS A 308 10.59 12.98 -27.47
C HIS A 308 9.88 14.04 -28.30
N ASN A 309 10.64 14.92 -28.98
CA ASN A 309 10.12 16.02 -29.81
C ASN A 309 9.02 16.86 -29.14
N GLY A 310 9.13 17.09 -27.83
CA GLY A 310 8.17 17.87 -27.06
C GLY A 310 7.01 17.07 -26.48
N GLU A 311 6.73 15.88 -27.01
CA GLU A 311 5.66 14.99 -26.55
C GLU A 311 6.12 14.13 -25.36
N ARG A 312 5.18 13.79 -24.47
CA ARG A 312 5.39 12.89 -23.34
C ARG A 312 4.62 11.61 -23.57
N GLY A 313 5.18 10.48 -23.17
CA GLY A 313 4.52 9.18 -23.34
C GLY A 313 5.24 8.07 -22.60
N ILE A 314 4.70 6.86 -22.72
CA ILE A 314 5.35 5.64 -22.24
C ILE A 314 6.25 5.13 -23.36
N THR A 315 7.51 4.86 -23.04
CA THR A 315 8.51 4.35 -23.98
C THR A 315 8.64 2.83 -23.89
N GLU A 316 8.44 2.25 -22.70
CA GLU A 316 8.71 0.83 -22.47
C GLU A 316 7.88 0.30 -21.28
N PHE A 317 7.42 -0.94 -21.40
CA PHE A 317 7.02 -1.78 -20.26
C PHE A 317 8.09 -2.86 -20.10
N TYR A 318 8.94 -2.70 -19.10
CA TYR A 318 10.03 -3.62 -18.79
C TYR A 318 9.60 -4.57 -17.68
N LEU A 319 9.72 -5.89 -17.90
CA LEU A 319 9.43 -6.90 -16.88
C LEU A 319 10.78 -7.45 -16.35
N PRO A 320 11.20 -7.05 -15.14
CA PRO A 320 12.47 -7.48 -14.56
C PRO A 320 12.61 -9.01 -14.45
N GLY A 321 13.84 -9.53 -14.55
CA GLY A 321 14.14 -10.96 -14.36
C GLY A 321 13.78 -11.90 -15.53
N ASN A 322 13.13 -11.40 -16.58
CA ASN A 322 12.72 -12.19 -17.75
C ASN A 322 13.68 -12.08 -18.96
N GLU A 323 14.86 -11.47 -18.78
CA GLU A 323 15.80 -11.19 -19.89
C GLU A 323 16.27 -12.45 -20.64
N HIS A 324 16.30 -13.61 -19.98
CA HIS A 324 16.69 -14.88 -20.60
C HIS A 324 15.63 -15.47 -21.55
N GLU A 325 14.36 -15.08 -21.44
CA GLU A 325 13.28 -15.53 -22.33
C GLU A 325 13.13 -14.65 -23.58
N GLU A 326 13.60 -13.40 -23.53
CA GLU A 326 13.49 -12.46 -24.66
C GLU A 326 14.58 -12.71 -25.70
N ALA A 327 15.83 -12.97 -25.27
CA ALA A 327 16.93 -13.30 -26.17
C ALA A 327 16.75 -14.63 -26.93
N SER A 328 15.93 -15.54 -26.40
CA SER A 328 15.62 -16.83 -27.04
C SER A 328 14.45 -16.74 -28.04
N ASN A 329 13.56 -15.75 -27.91
CA ASN A 329 12.44 -15.53 -28.84
C ASN A 329 12.77 -14.57 -30.00
N GLU A 330 13.81 -13.73 -29.89
CA GLU A 330 14.31 -12.93 -31.02
C GLU A 330 15.26 -13.72 -31.95
N ALA A 331 15.67 -14.91 -31.53
CA ALA A 331 16.57 -15.80 -32.28
C ALA A 331 15.84 -16.85 -33.13
N VAL A 332 14.52 -16.74 -33.31
CA VAL A 332 13.68 -17.65 -34.12
C VAL A 332 12.94 -16.88 -35.22
#